data_AF-A0A5C6MD60-F1
#
_entry.id   AF-A0A5C6MD60-F1
#
_cell.length_a   1.000
_cell.length_b   1.000
_cell.length_c   1.000
_cell.angle_alpha   90.00
_cell.angle_beta   90.00
_cell.angle_gamma   90.00
#
_symmetry.space_group_name_H-M   'P 1'
#
loop_
_entity.id
_entity.type
_entity.pdbx_description
1 polymer ?
#
loop_
_entity_poly.entity_id
_entity_poly.type
_entity_poly.pdbx_seq_one_letter_code
_entity_poly.pdbx_strand_id
1 'polypeptide(L)'
;MYFIAKPVGVITMGVFGIWWLIMKFTEDARRKDALISLQKQHEAEWELTNARYDKQVQPLVSANRKSLDLWTAANAAKAAKHAQNCKVIQEENRSRLAAWEADIAKITNDHQRVVREVEQENRRTLSAWETETSIRQDAYDQQRKKIDQENGRLIWAWEKLNAQRLAEHQRKCREVDAANQKILTAWEHANAPWIEEQKRWRRSAQSKEEEITRLETALMTRRASSTSRFQQQLATAEKIRNSCEDALRDYESDLRQAELNARQLQLDLHLDNSLICNARIKGISADRILALESFGVETARDVEMLKNKKIPGIGPVLSRRLFDWRDKVASSFRPKQGLPESETLRIASRYAPTLLPVVQDFETAMSDLERIGIEYRSYESNQVRAIADALERLSVANAFVQAMNVV
;
A
#
# COMPACT_ATOMS: atom_id res chain seq x y z
N MET A 1 109.27 64.43 37.28
CA MET A 1 110.50 65.24 37.39
C MET A 1 111.08 65.02 38.80
N TYR A 2 112.39 65.21 39.00
CA TYR A 2 113.12 64.85 40.25
C TYR A 2 113.16 66.00 41.29
N PHE A 3 113.89 65.77 42.40
CA PHE A 3 114.24 66.64 43.57
C PHE A 3 113.29 66.57 44.79
N ILE A 4 113.66 66.49 46.09
CA ILE A 4 114.91 66.46 46.93
C ILE A 4 115.00 67.62 47.97
N ALA A 5 114.85 67.24 49.27
CA ALA A 5 115.39 67.80 50.53
C ALA A 5 115.18 69.27 51.01
N LYS A 6 114.67 69.46 52.27
CA LYS A 6 115.33 70.12 53.45
C LYS A 6 114.37 70.30 54.69
N PRO A 7 114.85 70.68 55.91
CA PRO A 7 114.14 70.46 57.20
C PRO A 7 113.97 71.71 58.13
N VAL A 8 113.75 71.48 59.45
CA VAL A 8 113.56 72.42 60.62
C VAL A 8 112.09 72.85 60.85
N GLY A 9 111.54 72.98 62.08
CA GLY A 9 112.00 72.55 63.42
C GLY A 9 111.25 73.22 64.60
N VAL A 10 111.02 72.47 65.70
CA VAL A 10 110.95 72.83 67.15
C VAL A 10 110.23 74.14 67.62
N ILE A 11 109.33 74.01 68.62
CA ILE A 11 108.63 75.07 69.42
C ILE A 11 107.40 75.75 68.75
N THR A 12 106.38 74.96 68.38
CA THR A 12 104.98 75.44 68.20
C THR A 12 103.94 74.58 68.92
N MET A 13 104.29 74.09 70.11
CA MET A 13 103.31 73.67 71.14
C MET A 13 103.56 74.36 72.49
N GLY A 14 104.41 75.41 72.52
CA GLY A 14 105.09 75.95 73.71
C GLY A 14 104.18 76.24 74.90
N VAL A 15 103.99 75.23 75.76
CA VAL A 15 103.00 75.13 76.85
C VAL A 15 101.54 75.30 76.40
N PHE A 16 101.16 76.43 75.81
CA PHE A 16 99.86 77.06 76.08
C PHE A 16 98.61 76.48 75.37
N GLY A 17 98.65 75.21 74.97
CA GLY A 17 97.43 74.40 74.88
C GLY A 17 96.98 73.82 76.24
N ILE A 18 97.88 73.74 77.23
CA ILE A 18 97.66 73.13 78.54
C ILE A 18 96.82 74.08 79.47
N TRP A 19 95.57 73.68 79.97
CA TRP A 19 94.66 74.20 81.11
C TRP A 19 93.23 73.49 81.38
N TRP A 20 92.25 74.00 82.20
CA TRP A 20 91.07 73.26 82.89
C TRP A 20 89.71 74.04 83.33
N LEU A 21 88.52 73.36 83.61
CA LEU A 21 87.02 73.78 83.69
C LEU A 21 86.09 73.60 85.01
N ILE A 22 84.68 73.66 84.95
CA ILE A 22 83.61 73.77 86.07
C ILE A 22 82.15 73.07 85.90
N MET A 23 81.00 73.42 86.62
CA MET A 23 79.57 72.79 86.59
C MET A 23 78.43 73.27 87.64
N LYS A 24 77.15 72.71 87.71
CA LYS A 24 75.99 72.95 88.73
C LYS A 24 74.45 72.61 88.30
N PHE A 25 73.37 72.67 89.19
CA PHE A 25 71.92 72.12 89.05
C PHE A 25 70.70 72.78 89.89
N THR A 26 69.37 72.36 89.85
CA THR A 26 68.09 73.03 90.48
C THR A 26 66.67 72.26 90.71
N GLU A 27 65.60 72.93 91.30
CA GLU A 27 64.31 72.59 92.12
C GLU A 27 62.85 72.03 91.67
N ASP A 28 61.64 72.48 92.26
CA ASP A 28 60.20 71.88 92.27
C ASP A 28 59.01 72.54 93.19
N ALA A 29 57.66 72.16 93.25
CA ALA A 29 56.56 72.60 94.27
C ALA A 29 54.91 72.42 94.32
N ARG A 30 53.53 72.20 94.12
CA ARG A 30 52.34 72.06 95.13
C ARG A 30 50.78 72.28 94.70
N ARG A 31 49.68 72.30 95.58
CA ARG A 31 48.12 72.26 95.28
C ARG A 31 47.02 72.71 96.39
N LYS A 32 45.61 72.57 96.26
CA LYS A 32 44.39 73.00 97.15
C LYS A 32 42.85 72.72 96.65
N ASP A 33 41.70 72.94 97.41
CA ASP A 33 40.18 72.59 97.14
C ASP A 33 38.98 73.25 98.04
N ALA A 34 37.59 73.12 97.79
CA ALA A 34 36.36 73.35 98.72
C ALA A 34 34.83 73.67 98.15
N LEU A 35 33.63 73.51 98.88
CA LEU A 35 32.13 73.72 98.44
C LEU A 35 30.86 73.57 99.50
N ILE A 36 29.69 74.35 99.54
CA ILE A 36 28.27 74.12 100.24
C ILE A 36 26.95 75.01 99.84
N SER A 37 25.62 74.76 100.25
CA SER A 37 24.31 75.64 100.17
C SER A 37 22.84 75.12 100.69
N LEU A 38 21.68 75.92 100.88
CA LEU A 38 20.17 75.49 100.88
C LEU A 38 18.94 76.07 101.84
N GLN A 39 17.76 76.71 101.40
CA GLN A 39 16.34 77.03 102.04
C GLN A 39 15.66 78.53 102.15
N LYS A 40 14.77 78.96 103.16
CA LYS A 40 14.50 80.38 103.75
C LYS A 40 14.52 80.50 105.29
N GLN A 41 14.29 79.42 106.06
CA GLN A 41 14.95 79.26 107.37
C GLN A 41 16.44 78.86 107.18
N HIS A 42 16.88 78.81 105.92
CA HIS A 42 18.04 79.53 105.36
C HIS A 42 17.95 80.99 105.84
N GLU A 43 17.83 82.04 105.00
CA GLU A 43 17.75 83.48 105.38
C GLU A 43 17.50 83.74 106.90
N ALA A 44 18.53 84.20 107.63
CA ALA A 44 18.87 83.93 109.05
C ALA A 44 20.02 82.91 109.28
N GLU A 45 19.84 81.58 109.18
CA GLU A 45 20.99 80.65 109.02
C GLU A 45 21.43 80.53 107.54
N TRP A 46 20.71 81.19 106.65
CA TRP A 46 21.17 81.93 105.47
C TRP A 46 22.34 82.80 105.88
N GLU A 47 22.06 83.87 106.61
CA GLU A 47 23.08 84.84 107.06
C GLU A 47 24.14 84.20 107.95
N LEU A 48 23.87 83.09 108.63
CA LEU A 48 24.85 82.35 109.43
C LEU A 48 25.42 81.06 108.75
N THR A 49 25.10 80.79 107.48
CA THR A 49 25.81 79.87 106.55
C THR A 49 26.55 80.67 105.48
N ASN A 50 25.96 81.74 104.96
CA ASN A 50 26.62 82.86 104.30
C ASN A 50 27.72 83.40 105.23
N ALA A 51 27.47 83.91 106.44
CA ALA A 51 28.54 84.38 107.34
C ALA A 51 29.41 83.25 107.97
N ARG A 52 29.22 81.99 107.53
CA ARG A 52 30.13 80.87 107.81
C ARG A 52 31.05 80.66 106.62
N TYR A 53 30.48 80.50 105.43
CA TYR A 53 31.19 80.35 104.17
C TYR A 53 31.96 81.62 103.78
N ASP A 54 31.43 82.81 104.02
CA ASP A 54 32.08 84.12 103.77
C ASP A 54 33.42 84.24 104.53
N LYS A 55 33.41 83.92 105.83
CA LYS A 55 34.61 83.86 106.68
C LYS A 55 35.56 82.71 106.30
N GLN A 56 35.05 81.62 105.72
CA GLN A 56 35.83 80.49 105.23
C GLN A 56 36.43 80.73 103.83
N VAL A 57 35.82 81.58 102.98
CA VAL A 57 36.07 81.64 101.53
C VAL A 57 36.81 82.89 101.08
N GLN A 58 36.67 84.05 101.75
CA GLN A 58 37.49 85.24 101.44
C GLN A 58 39.00 84.93 101.34
N PRO A 59 39.61 84.22 102.31
CA PRO A 59 41.01 83.80 102.21
C PRO A 59 41.30 82.95 100.96
N LEU A 60 40.40 82.00 100.62
CA LEU A 60 40.56 81.07 99.51
C LEU A 60 40.42 81.75 98.13
N VAL A 61 39.49 82.70 97.98
CA VAL A 61 39.33 83.47 96.72
C VAL A 61 40.59 84.28 96.41
N SER A 62 41.19 84.89 97.43
CA SER A 62 42.45 85.64 97.28
C SER A 62 43.60 84.76 96.79
N ALA A 63 43.68 83.51 97.27
CA ALA A 63 44.71 82.54 96.88
C ALA A 63 44.48 81.94 95.48
N ASN A 64 43.24 81.60 95.14
CA ASN A 64 42.88 81.02 93.84
C ASN A 64 43.11 82.01 92.69
N ARG A 65 42.72 83.28 92.85
CA ARG A 65 42.90 84.31 91.81
C ARG A 65 44.38 84.47 91.45
N LYS A 66 45.23 84.58 92.47
CA LYS A 66 46.69 84.66 92.34
C LYS A 66 47.31 83.45 91.62
N SER A 67 46.69 82.27 91.75
CA SER A 67 47.12 81.04 91.06
C SER A 67 46.67 80.99 89.60
N LEU A 68 45.47 81.50 89.29
CA LEU A 68 44.93 81.59 87.93
C LEU A 68 45.73 82.58 87.07
N ASP A 69 46.10 83.73 87.63
CA ASP A 69 46.88 84.77 86.94
C ASP A 69 48.29 84.26 86.57
N LEU A 70 48.93 83.49 87.47
CA LEU A 70 50.22 82.84 87.20
C LEU A 70 50.13 81.74 86.12
N TRP A 71 49.09 80.90 86.17
CA TRP A 71 48.90 79.82 85.19
C TRP A 71 48.61 80.36 83.78
N THR A 72 47.74 81.37 83.67
CA THR A 72 47.39 81.98 82.38
C THR A 72 48.60 82.67 81.73
N ALA A 73 49.40 83.42 82.48
CA ALA A 73 50.63 84.02 82.00
C ALA A 73 51.65 82.98 81.48
N ALA A 74 51.87 81.89 82.23
CA ALA A 74 52.78 80.81 81.84
C ALA A 74 52.31 80.06 80.58
N ASN A 75 51.00 79.87 80.42
CA ASN A 75 50.44 79.18 79.27
C ASN A 75 50.47 80.05 77.99
N ALA A 76 50.22 81.36 78.12
CA ALA A 76 50.37 82.33 77.03
C ALA A 76 51.80 82.38 76.48
N ALA A 77 52.82 82.35 77.36
CA ALA A 77 54.22 82.33 76.95
C ALA A 77 54.58 81.07 76.12
N LYS A 78 54.04 79.90 76.48
CA LYS A 78 54.20 78.66 75.69
C LYS A 78 53.51 78.75 74.34
N ALA A 79 52.29 79.27 74.29
CA ALA A 79 51.53 79.46 73.05
C ALA A 79 52.27 80.39 72.07
N ALA A 80 52.82 81.51 72.55
CA ALA A 80 53.59 82.45 71.74
C ALA A 80 54.83 81.78 71.10
N LYS A 81 55.61 81.02 71.87
CA LYS A 81 56.79 80.32 71.35
C LYS A 81 56.42 79.21 70.34
N HIS A 82 55.32 78.49 70.57
CA HIS A 82 54.82 77.50 69.62
C HIS A 82 54.40 78.17 68.29
N ALA A 83 53.67 79.28 68.36
CA ALA A 83 53.24 80.03 67.18
C ALA A 83 54.42 80.57 66.36
N GLN A 84 55.51 81.02 67.01
CA GLN A 84 56.72 81.46 66.32
C GLN A 84 57.43 80.30 65.59
N ASN A 85 57.56 79.14 66.22
CA ASN A 85 58.11 77.94 65.57
C ASN A 85 57.26 77.49 64.37
N CYS A 86 55.93 77.51 64.51
CA CYS A 86 55.02 77.19 63.40
C CYS A 86 55.21 78.13 62.21
N LYS A 87 55.36 79.45 62.44
CA LYS A 87 55.62 80.39 61.34
C LYS A 87 56.90 80.06 60.56
N VAL A 88 58.01 79.76 61.24
CA VAL A 88 59.28 79.42 60.57
C VAL A 88 59.13 78.17 59.70
N ILE A 89 58.54 77.10 60.25
CA ILE A 89 58.27 75.86 59.50
C ILE A 89 57.31 76.10 58.34
N GLN A 90 56.30 76.96 58.52
CA GLN A 90 55.32 77.29 57.49
C GLN A 90 55.92 78.10 56.33
N GLU A 91 56.83 79.03 56.61
CA GLU A 91 57.54 79.80 55.58
C GLU A 91 58.60 78.95 54.84
N GLU A 92 59.29 78.06 55.54
CA GLU A 92 60.22 77.11 54.90
C GLU A 92 59.47 76.09 54.04
N ASN A 93 58.38 75.51 54.55
CA ASN A 93 57.53 74.61 53.78
C ASN A 93 56.91 75.31 52.56
N ARG A 94 56.42 76.56 52.70
CA ARG A 94 55.95 77.36 51.57
C ARG A 94 57.05 77.54 50.52
N SER A 95 58.28 77.83 50.95
CA SER A 95 59.42 78.03 50.04
C SER A 95 59.79 76.74 49.29
N ARG A 96 59.81 75.59 49.99
CA ARG A 96 60.05 74.26 49.40
C ARG A 96 58.91 73.83 48.47
N LEU A 97 57.66 74.10 48.84
CA LEU A 97 56.48 73.79 48.03
C LEU A 97 56.49 74.60 46.73
N ALA A 98 56.70 75.92 46.82
CA ALA A 98 56.75 76.79 45.64
C ALA A 98 57.88 76.41 44.65
N ALA A 99 59.03 75.95 45.15
CA ALA A 99 60.10 75.42 44.30
C ALA A 99 59.70 74.13 43.59
N TRP A 100 59.09 73.18 44.32
CA TRP A 100 58.59 71.92 43.79
C TRP A 100 57.43 72.11 42.80
N GLU A 101 56.52 73.04 43.08
CA GLU A 101 55.44 73.46 42.18
C GLU A 101 55.99 74.11 40.90
N ALA A 102 57.04 74.92 41.00
CA ALA A 102 57.72 75.49 39.83
C ALA A 102 58.42 74.43 38.96
N ASP A 103 59.10 73.46 39.57
CA ASP A 103 59.72 72.33 38.85
C ASP A 103 58.67 71.42 38.20
N ILE A 104 57.56 71.12 38.90
CA ILE A 104 56.43 70.39 38.30
C ILE A 104 55.79 71.19 37.17
N ALA A 105 55.58 72.50 37.32
CA ALA A 105 55.05 73.32 36.25
C ALA A 105 55.98 73.34 35.03
N LYS A 106 57.30 73.39 35.24
CA LYS A 106 58.31 73.29 34.18
C LYS A 106 58.26 71.93 33.47
N ILE A 107 58.37 70.83 34.22
CA ILE A 107 58.30 69.45 33.67
C ILE A 107 56.98 69.24 32.92
N THR A 108 55.86 69.73 33.47
CA THR A 108 54.54 69.67 32.83
C THR A 108 54.51 70.44 31.50
N ASN A 109 55.05 71.66 31.47
CA ASN A 109 55.12 72.50 30.27
C ASN A 109 56.06 71.92 29.20
N ASP A 110 57.22 71.37 29.61
CA ASP A 110 58.16 70.68 28.72
C ASP A 110 57.52 69.41 28.14
N HIS A 111 56.85 68.59 28.96
CA HIS A 111 56.10 67.42 28.50
C HIS A 111 54.96 67.80 27.54
N GLN A 112 54.14 68.80 27.88
CA GLN A 112 53.09 69.31 27.01
C GLN A 112 53.63 69.93 25.71
N ARG A 113 54.87 70.44 25.68
CA ARG A 113 55.51 70.85 24.42
C ARG A 113 55.84 69.62 23.58
N VAL A 114 56.57 68.65 24.13
CA VAL A 114 56.98 67.42 23.41
C VAL A 114 55.76 66.63 22.90
N VAL A 115 54.70 66.51 23.70
CA VAL A 115 53.45 65.87 23.26
C VAL A 115 52.83 66.60 22.06
N ARG A 116 52.75 67.95 22.09
CA ARG A 116 52.22 68.73 20.96
C ARG A 116 53.10 68.63 19.70
N GLU A 117 54.42 68.57 19.86
CA GLU A 117 55.38 68.37 18.77
C GLU A 117 55.19 66.98 18.13
N VAL A 118 55.15 65.91 18.94
CA VAL A 118 54.91 64.53 18.48
C VAL A 118 53.53 64.38 17.84
N GLU A 119 52.47 64.95 18.43
CA GLU A 119 51.15 64.96 17.80
C GLU A 119 51.13 65.73 16.47
N GLN A 120 51.86 66.85 16.37
CA GLN A 120 51.93 67.63 15.13
C GLN A 120 52.63 66.85 14.01
N GLU A 121 53.71 66.14 14.34
CA GLU A 121 54.42 65.31 13.36
C GLU A 121 53.64 64.03 13.00
N ASN A 122 52.94 63.43 13.96
CA ASN A 122 52.00 62.34 13.69
C ASN A 122 50.84 62.80 12.77
N ARG A 123 50.28 63.99 13.00
CA ARG A 123 49.23 64.58 12.13
C ARG A 123 49.76 64.85 10.71
N ARG A 124 51.00 65.35 10.57
CA ARG A 124 51.66 65.51 9.26
C ARG A 124 51.87 64.17 8.56
N THR A 125 52.41 63.19 9.27
CA THR A 125 52.72 61.85 8.74
C THR A 125 51.44 61.13 8.29
N LEU A 126 50.38 61.19 9.10
CA LEU A 126 49.07 60.63 8.77
C LEU A 126 48.49 61.31 7.53
N SER A 127 48.44 62.65 7.51
CA SER A 127 47.88 63.41 6.37
C SER A 127 48.66 63.17 5.06
N ALA A 128 49.99 63.03 5.13
CA ALA A 128 50.81 62.66 3.98
C ALA A 128 50.52 61.23 3.49
N TRP A 129 50.40 60.27 4.40
CA TRP A 129 50.05 58.88 4.07
C TRP A 129 48.62 58.73 3.53
N GLU A 130 47.65 59.45 4.10
CA GLU A 130 46.27 59.54 3.58
C GLU A 130 46.25 60.11 2.16
N THR A 131 47.01 61.19 1.91
CA THR A 131 47.14 61.82 0.59
C THR A 131 47.77 60.86 -0.43
N GLU A 132 48.87 60.19 -0.07
CA GLU A 132 49.51 59.21 -0.96
C GLU A 132 48.58 58.02 -1.22
N THR A 133 47.88 57.53 -0.20
CA THR A 133 46.94 56.40 -0.32
C THR A 133 45.75 56.77 -1.21
N SER A 134 45.21 57.99 -1.09
CA SER A 134 44.18 58.50 -2.01
C SER A 134 44.69 58.53 -3.45
N ILE A 135 45.87 59.13 -3.70
CA ILE A 135 46.45 59.21 -5.06
C ILE A 135 46.66 57.82 -5.68
N ARG A 136 47.15 56.85 -4.88
CA ARG A 136 47.30 55.45 -5.32
C ARG A 136 45.96 54.78 -5.61
N GLN A 137 44.95 55.01 -4.77
CA GLN A 137 43.58 54.49 -4.95
C GLN A 137 42.90 55.10 -6.18
N ASP A 138 43.00 56.41 -6.38
CA ASP A 138 42.47 57.13 -7.55
C ASP A 138 43.11 56.63 -8.84
N ALA A 139 44.43 56.41 -8.85
CA ALA A 139 45.13 55.84 -10.00
C ALA A 139 44.70 54.40 -10.30
N TYR A 140 44.55 53.56 -9.26
CA TYR A 140 44.04 52.19 -9.39
C TYR A 140 42.60 52.16 -9.93
N ASP A 141 41.70 52.97 -9.37
CA ASP A 141 40.30 53.02 -9.81
C ASP A 141 40.16 53.63 -11.22
N GLN A 142 41.04 54.54 -11.63
CA GLN A 142 41.12 54.99 -13.03
C GLN A 142 41.58 53.87 -13.98
N GLN A 143 42.59 53.08 -13.61
CA GLN A 143 43.05 51.95 -14.42
C GLN A 143 41.97 50.86 -14.49
N ARG A 144 41.35 50.53 -13.36
CA ARG A 144 40.22 49.60 -13.28
C ARG A 144 39.06 50.06 -14.17
N LYS A 145 38.63 51.32 -14.08
CA LYS A 145 37.55 51.87 -14.95
C LYS A 145 37.86 51.75 -16.44
N LYS A 146 39.13 51.88 -16.86
CA LYS A 146 39.55 51.64 -18.26
C LYS A 146 39.42 50.17 -18.66
N ILE A 147 39.89 49.26 -17.80
CA ILE A 147 39.79 47.81 -18.02
C ILE A 147 38.32 47.36 -18.05
N ASP A 148 37.49 47.83 -17.13
CA ASP A 148 36.05 47.53 -17.07
C ASP A 148 35.31 48.06 -18.32
N GLN A 149 35.70 49.23 -18.85
CA GLN A 149 35.18 49.76 -20.11
C GLN A 149 35.62 48.95 -21.33
N GLU A 150 36.87 48.51 -21.39
CA GLU A 150 37.39 47.68 -22.50
C GLU A 150 36.77 46.28 -22.49
N ASN A 151 36.72 45.63 -21.33
CA ASN A 151 36.01 44.37 -21.11
C ASN A 151 34.53 44.48 -21.50
N GLY A 152 33.84 45.55 -21.10
CA GLY A 152 32.44 45.77 -21.47
C GLY A 152 32.23 45.87 -23.00
N ARG A 153 33.17 46.48 -23.73
CA ARG A 153 33.13 46.55 -25.21
C ARG A 153 33.42 45.19 -25.86
N LEU A 154 34.35 44.41 -25.30
CA LEU A 154 34.66 43.05 -25.76
C LEU A 154 33.49 42.08 -25.52
N ILE A 155 32.88 42.12 -24.33
CA ILE A 155 31.68 41.35 -23.99
C ILE A 155 30.55 41.66 -24.96
N TRP A 156 30.20 42.94 -25.14
CA TRP A 156 29.13 43.35 -26.06
C TRP A 156 29.40 42.92 -27.52
N ALA A 157 30.65 43.01 -27.98
CA ALA A 157 31.03 42.55 -29.32
C ALA A 157 30.90 41.01 -29.48
N TRP A 158 31.28 40.26 -28.44
CA TRP A 158 31.16 38.79 -28.39
C TRP A 158 29.69 38.33 -28.31
N GLU A 159 28.88 38.98 -27.47
CA GLU A 159 27.43 38.74 -27.36
C GLU A 159 26.74 38.99 -28.70
N LYS A 160 27.06 40.12 -29.36
CA LYS A 160 26.53 40.46 -30.68
C LYS A 160 26.92 39.43 -31.76
N LEU A 161 28.17 38.97 -31.77
CA LEU A 161 28.64 37.94 -32.69
C LEU A 161 27.95 36.58 -32.43
N ASN A 162 27.75 36.21 -31.16
CA ASN A 162 27.05 34.98 -30.80
C ASN A 162 25.55 35.05 -31.13
N ALA A 163 24.89 36.19 -30.91
CA ALA A 163 23.51 36.41 -31.33
C ALA A 163 23.35 36.29 -32.86
N GLN A 164 24.30 36.82 -33.63
CA GLN A 164 24.34 36.65 -35.10
C GLN A 164 24.52 35.18 -35.51
N ARG A 165 25.48 34.46 -34.91
CA ARG A 165 25.71 33.03 -35.16
C ARG A 165 24.51 32.16 -34.80
N LEU A 166 23.87 32.43 -33.66
CA LEU A 166 22.66 31.73 -33.22
C LEU A 166 21.49 32.00 -34.15
N ALA A 167 21.28 33.24 -34.59
CA ALA A 167 20.24 33.59 -35.55
C ALA A 167 20.47 32.92 -36.93
N GLU A 168 21.73 32.84 -37.39
CA GLU A 168 22.07 32.13 -38.64
C GLU A 168 21.84 30.62 -38.51
N HIS A 169 22.25 30.02 -37.39
CA HIS A 169 22.00 28.61 -37.08
C HIS A 169 20.49 28.31 -37.04
N GLN A 170 19.71 29.11 -36.30
CA GLN A 170 18.25 28.99 -36.25
C GLN A 170 17.59 29.22 -37.61
N ARG A 171 18.19 30.00 -38.52
CA ARG A 171 17.71 30.14 -39.90
C ARG A 171 17.97 28.85 -40.68
N LYS A 172 19.20 28.32 -40.63
CA LYS A 172 19.60 27.05 -41.27
C LYS A 172 18.79 25.84 -40.79
N CYS A 173 18.49 25.74 -39.49
CA CYS A 173 17.57 24.70 -38.98
C CYS A 173 16.19 24.81 -39.64
N ARG A 174 15.57 26.00 -39.62
CA ARG A 174 14.24 26.22 -40.24
C ARG A 174 14.24 26.01 -41.76
N GLU A 175 15.34 26.31 -42.44
CA GLU A 175 15.53 26.00 -43.87
C GLU A 175 15.53 24.47 -44.11
N VAL A 176 16.21 23.69 -43.27
CA VAL A 176 16.23 22.22 -43.31
C VAL A 176 14.89 21.62 -42.90
N ASP A 177 14.26 22.10 -41.83
CA ASP A 177 12.94 21.63 -41.37
C ASP A 177 11.86 21.86 -42.44
N ALA A 178 11.86 23.03 -43.08
CA ALA A 178 10.94 23.34 -44.18
C ALA A 178 11.23 22.53 -45.46
N ALA A 179 12.48 22.11 -45.70
CA ALA A 179 12.82 21.19 -46.78
C ALA A 179 12.33 19.76 -46.45
N ASN A 180 12.57 19.29 -45.22
CA ASN A 180 12.11 17.99 -44.74
C ASN A 180 10.58 17.88 -44.77
N GLN A 181 9.85 18.91 -44.33
CA GLN A 181 8.38 18.95 -44.42
C GLN A 181 7.86 18.88 -45.86
N LYS A 182 8.55 19.50 -46.83
CA LYS A 182 8.20 19.38 -48.27
C LYS A 182 8.49 17.98 -48.82
N ILE A 183 9.59 17.36 -48.41
CA ILE A 183 9.92 15.97 -48.80
C ILE A 183 8.91 14.99 -48.21
N LEU A 184 8.56 15.14 -46.93
CA LEU A 184 7.56 14.31 -46.25
C LEU A 184 6.18 14.46 -46.89
N THR A 185 5.66 15.68 -47.08
CA THR A 185 4.34 15.89 -47.69
C THR A 185 4.30 15.44 -49.16
N ALA A 186 5.40 15.54 -49.91
CA ALA A 186 5.50 14.97 -51.26
C ALA A 186 5.51 13.43 -51.24
N TRP A 187 6.23 12.82 -50.29
CA TRP A 187 6.25 11.37 -50.09
C TRP A 187 4.89 10.83 -49.63
N GLU A 188 4.22 11.51 -48.70
CA GLU A 188 2.86 11.17 -48.25
C GLU A 188 1.87 11.24 -49.41
N HIS A 189 1.92 12.30 -50.22
CA HIS A 189 1.05 12.45 -51.38
C HIS A 189 1.32 11.39 -52.45
N ALA A 190 2.59 11.07 -52.74
CA ALA A 190 2.96 10.04 -53.69
C ALA A 190 2.55 8.62 -53.25
N ASN A 191 2.62 8.33 -51.95
CA ASN A 191 2.26 7.02 -51.40
C ASN A 191 0.79 6.90 -50.95
N ALA A 192 0.03 7.99 -50.88
CA ALA A 192 -1.38 7.97 -50.50
C ALA A 192 -2.25 6.95 -51.30
N PRO A 193 -2.09 6.79 -52.63
CA PRO A 193 -2.84 5.77 -53.39
C PRO A 193 -2.50 4.34 -52.93
N TRP A 194 -1.23 4.08 -52.62
CA TRP A 194 -0.75 2.77 -52.16
C TRP A 194 -1.18 2.49 -50.72
N ILE A 195 -1.21 3.51 -49.85
CA ILE A 195 -1.74 3.42 -48.49
C ILE A 195 -3.25 3.12 -48.50
N GLU A 196 -4.03 3.74 -49.38
CA GLU A 196 -5.45 3.40 -49.53
C GLU A 196 -5.68 2.03 -50.15
N GLU A 197 -4.84 1.59 -51.09
CA GLU A 197 -4.89 0.22 -51.64
C GLU A 197 -4.53 -0.82 -50.56
N GLN A 198 -3.51 -0.56 -49.73
CA GLN A 198 -3.18 -1.40 -48.57
C GLN A 198 -4.35 -1.48 -47.57
N LYS A 199 -5.02 -0.35 -47.28
CA LYS A 199 -6.24 -0.33 -46.46
C LYS A 199 -7.39 -1.11 -47.11
N ARG A 200 -7.56 -1.02 -48.43
CA ARG A 200 -8.58 -1.76 -49.19
C ARG A 200 -8.35 -3.27 -49.11
N TRP A 201 -7.12 -3.75 -49.31
CA TRP A 201 -6.80 -5.18 -49.19
C TRP A 201 -6.93 -5.69 -47.74
N ARG A 202 -6.51 -4.92 -46.72
CA ARG A 202 -6.74 -5.28 -45.30
C ARG A 202 -8.23 -5.39 -44.95
N ARG A 203 -9.06 -4.44 -45.41
CA ARG A 203 -10.54 -4.53 -45.26
C ARG A 203 -11.11 -5.73 -46.01
N SER A 204 -10.57 -6.07 -47.18
CA SER A 204 -11.00 -7.24 -47.96
C SER A 204 -10.64 -8.55 -47.27
N ALA A 205 -9.47 -8.65 -46.63
CA ALA A 205 -9.06 -9.82 -45.85
C ALA A 205 -9.98 -10.00 -44.62
N GLN A 206 -10.14 -8.96 -43.80
CA GLN A 206 -11.04 -8.97 -42.64
C GLN A 206 -12.47 -9.39 -43.02
N SER A 207 -13.01 -8.82 -44.10
CA SER A 207 -14.37 -9.16 -44.59
C SER A 207 -14.50 -10.62 -45.06
N LYS A 208 -13.41 -11.31 -45.41
CA LYS A 208 -13.41 -12.74 -45.74
C LYS A 208 -13.23 -13.62 -44.51
N GLU A 209 -12.44 -13.19 -43.53
CA GLU A 209 -12.34 -13.84 -42.21
C GLU A 209 -13.69 -13.82 -41.47
N GLU A 210 -14.41 -12.70 -41.50
CA GLU A 210 -15.77 -12.56 -40.98
C GLU A 210 -16.77 -13.46 -41.74
N GLU A 211 -16.64 -13.59 -43.07
CA GLU A 211 -17.49 -14.47 -43.89
C GLU A 211 -17.24 -15.95 -43.60
N ILE A 212 -15.97 -16.38 -43.50
CA ILE A 212 -15.59 -17.75 -43.12
C ILE A 212 -16.15 -18.08 -41.74
N THR A 213 -15.89 -17.22 -40.74
CA THR A 213 -16.37 -17.40 -39.36
C THR A 213 -17.91 -17.57 -39.30
N ARG A 214 -18.63 -16.78 -40.11
CA ARG A 214 -20.09 -16.87 -40.24
C ARG A 214 -20.54 -18.19 -40.89
N LEU A 215 -19.89 -18.63 -41.96
CA LEU A 215 -20.21 -19.89 -42.67
C LEU A 215 -19.92 -21.12 -41.79
N GLU A 216 -18.78 -21.13 -41.09
CA GLU A 216 -18.43 -22.18 -40.12
C GLU A 216 -19.44 -22.24 -38.96
N THR A 217 -19.81 -21.09 -38.40
CA THR A 217 -20.84 -21.01 -37.35
C THR A 217 -22.19 -21.53 -37.85
N ALA A 218 -22.58 -21.20 -39.08
CA ALA A 218 -23.82 -21.68 -39.70
C ALA A 218 -23.80 -23.19 -39.94
N LEU A 219 -22.68 -23.73 -40.41
CA LEU A 219 -22.46 -25.16 -40.59
C LEU A 219 -22.52 -25.94 -39.26
N MET A 220 -21.82 -25.47 -38.22
CA MET A 220 -21.85 -26.11 -36.90
C MET A 220 -23.25 -26.06 -36.27
N THR A 221 -23.94 -24.92 -36.38
CA THR A 221 -25.34 -24.78 -35.93
C THR A 221 -26.26 -25.76 -36.65
N ARG A 222 -26.19 -25.83 -37.99
CA ARG A 222 -27.00 -26.77 -38.77
C ARG A 222 -26.67 -28.22 -38.45
N ARG A 223 -25.39 -28.56 -38.23
CA ARG A 223 -24.95 -29.89 -37.81
C ARG A 223 -25.56 -30.28 -36.47
N ALA A 224 -25.50 -29.42 -35.46
CA ALA A 224 -26.14 -29.65 -34.17
C ALA A 224 -27.67 -29.85 -34.31
N SER A 225 -28.36 -29.00 -35.08
CA SER A 225 -29.81 -29.15 -35.32
C SER A 225 -30.17 -30.42 -36.08
N SER A 226 -29.40 -30.80 -37.11
CA SER A 226 -29.62 -32.04 -37.88
C SER A 226 -29.33 -33.29 -37.04
N THR A 227 -28.28 -33.29 -36.20
CA THR A 227 -28.00 -34.39 -35.27
C THR A 227 -29.13 -34.55 -34.24
N SER A 228 -29.63 -33.45 -33.68
CA SER A 228 -30.76 -33.48 -32.74
C SER A 228 -32.05 -34.02 -33.39
N ARG A 229 -32.41 -33.52 -34.59
CA ARG A 229 -33.54 -34.06 -35.39
C ARG A 229 -33.38 -35.56 -35.66
N PHE A 230 -32.19 -36.00 -36.06
CA PHE A 230 -31.90 -37.42 -36.34
C PHE A 230 -32.03 -38.28 -35.08
N GLN A 231 -31.50 -37.85 -33.93
CA GLN A 231 -31.62 -38.55 -32.65
C GLN A 231 -33.08 -38.63 -32.17
N GLN A 232 -33.85 -37.55 -32.31
CA GLN A 232 -35.27 -37.54 -31.98
C GLN A 232 -36.07 -38.52 -32.86
N GLN A 233 -35.79 -38.57 -34.16
CA GLN A 233 -36.47 -39.47 -35.09
C GLN A 233 -36.05 -40.94 -34.85
N LEU A 234 -34.77 -41.19 -34.57
CA LEU A 234 -34.27 -42.52 -34.20
C LEU A 234 -34.94 -43.04 -32.92
N ALA A 235 -35.01 -42.22 -31.87
CA ALA A 235 -35.71 -42.57 -30.62
C ALA A 235 -37.25 -42.71 -30.79
N THR A 236 -37.80 -42.26 -31.91
CA THR A 236 -39.20 -42.51 -32.30
C THR A 236 -39.32 -43.84 -33.04
N ALA A 237 -38.44 -44.11 -34.01
CA ALA A 237 -38.34 -45.39 -34.71
C ALA A 237 -38.07 -46.57 -33.75
N GLU A 238 -37.24 -46.39 -32.72
CA GLU A 238 -37.01 -47.40 -31.68
C GLU A 238 -38.26 -47.72 -30.86
N LYS A 239 -39.11 -46.72 -30.56
CA LYS A 239 -40.40 -46.95 -29.87
C LYS A 239 -41.38 -47.70 -30.77
N ILE A 240 -41.45 -47.34 -32.04
CA ILE A 240 -42.27 -48.05 -33.05
C ILE A 240 -41.81 -49.51 -33.17
N ARG A 241 -40.49 -49.75 -33.27
CA ARG A 241 -39.91 -51.11 -33.30
C ARG A 241 -40.25 -51.92 -32.06
N ASN A 242 -40.03 -51.36 -30.86
CA ASN A 242 -40.35 -52.04 -29.61
C ASN A 242 -41.86 -52.36 -29.49
N SER A 243 -42.73 -51.43 -29.91
CA SER A 243 -44.18 -51.68 -29.95
C SER A 243 -44.58 -52.76 -30.95
N CYS A 244 -43.80 -52.95 -32.03
CA CYS A 244 -43.96 -54.07 -32.97
C CYS A 244 -43.55 -55.40 -32.31
N GLU A 245 -42.36 -55.43 -31.70
CA GLU A 245 -41.82 -56.60 -31.00
C GLU A 245 -42.73 -57.08 -29.86
N ASP A 246 -43.31 -56.15 -29.10
CA ASP A 246 -44.27 -56.45 -28.03
C ASP A 246 -45.60 -56.99 -28.61
N ALA A 247 -46.17 -56.33 -29.62
CA ALA A 247 -47.42 -56.78 -30.26
C ALA A 247 -47.29 -58.14 -30.96
N LEU A 248 -46.12 -58.45 -31.55
CA LEU A 248 -45.82 -59.76 -32.13
C LEU A 248 -45.65 -60.83 -31.04
N ARG A 249 -44.98 -60.52 -29.93
CA ARG A 249 -44.82 -61.44 -28.79
C ARG A 249 -46.16 -61.81 -28.17
N ASP A 250 -47.05 -60.82 -28.04
CA ASP A 250 -48.43 -61.02 -27.57
C ASP A 250 -49.25 -61.84 -28.56
N TYR A 251 -49.18 -61.54 -29.86
CA TYR A 251 -49.84 -62.33 -30.93
C TYR A 251 -49.42 -63.81 -30.89
N GLU A 252 -48.11 -64.10 -30.79
CA GLU A 252 -47.63 -65.48 -30.65
C GLU A 252 -48.09 -66.14 -29.35
N SER A 253 -48.21 -65.37 -28.25
CA SER A 253 -48.68 -65.86 -26.95
C SER A 253 -50.15 -66.26 -27.01
N ASP A 254 -50.99 -65.39 -27.56
CA ASP A 254 -52.41 -65.62 -27.85
C ASP A 254 -52.60 -66.87 -28.75
N LEU A 255 -51.79 -66.98 -29.81
CA LEU A 255 -51.81 -68.11 -30.74
C LEU A 255 -51.45 -69.45 -30.04
N ARG A 256 -50.33 -69.48 -29.29
CA ARG A 256 -49.92 -70.66 -28.51
C ARG A 256 -50.98 -71.05 -27.47
N GLN A 257 -51.60 -70.08 -26.80
CA GLN A 257 -52.66 -70.35 -25.83
C GLN A 257 -53.93 -70.89 -26.51
N ALA A 258 -54.28 -70.38 -27.69
CA ALA A 258 -55.41 -70.88 -28.48
C ALA A 258 -55.16 -72.31 -28.98
N GLU A 259 -53.96 -72.64 -29.44
CA GLU A 259 -53.56 -74.01 -29.81
C GLU A 259 -53.66 -74.98 -28.63
N LEU A 260 -53.18 -74.59 -27.44
CA LEU A 260 -53.29 -75.38 -26.22
C LEU A 260 -54.76 -75.59 -25.82
N ASN A 261 -55.58 -74.54 -25.86
CA ASN A 261 -57.02 -74.61 -25.56
C ASN A 261 -57.76 -75.52 -26.55
N ALA A 262 -57.48 -75.40 -27.86
CA ALA A 262 -58.07 -76.23 -28.90
C ALA A 262 -57.66 -77.70 -28.76
N ARG A 263 -56.39 -77.97 -28.43
CA ARG A 263 -55.89 -79.32 -28.14
C ARG A 263 -56.56 -79.92 -26.90
N GLN A 264 -56.77 -79.14 -25.84
CA GLN A 264 -57.48 -79.62 -24.66
C GLN A 264 -58.95 -79.90 -24.97
N LEU A 265 -59.64 -79.04 -25.72
CA LEU A 265 -61.02 -79.28 -26.14
C LEU A 265 -61.16 -80.55 -27.01
N GLN A 266 -60.21 -80.79 -27.93
CA GLN A 266 -60.20 -82.03 -28.72
C GLN A 266 -59.94 -83.28 -27.84
N LEU A 267 -59.10 -83.17 -26.81
CA LEU A 267 -58.86 -84.26 -25.84
C LEU A 267 -60.09 -84.53 -24.96
N ASP A 268 -60.72 -83.47 -24.44
CA ASP A 268 -61.98 -83.54 -23.69
C ASP A 268 -63.04 -84.26 -24.51
N LEU A 269 -63.27 -83.84 -25.76
CA LEU A 269 -64.23 -84.48 -26.67
C LEU A 269 -63.87 -85.93 -27.02
N HIS A 270 -62.58 -86.28 -27.11
CA HIS A 270 -62.14 -87.68 -27.31
C HIS A 270 -62.42 -88.57 -26.09
N LEU A 271 -62.33 -88.01 -24.88
CA LEU A 271 -62.71 -88.69 -23.64
C LEU A 271 -64.25 -88.77 -23.48
N ASP A 272 -64.98 -87.73 -23.87
CA ASP A 272 -66.44 -87.64 -23.91
C ASP A 272 -67.04 -88.74 -24.81
N ASN A 273 -66.51 -88.89 -26.03
CA ASN A 273 -66.94 -89.93 -26.98
C ASN A 273 -66.55 -91.37 -26.56
N SER A 274 -65.79 -91.54 -25.47
CA SER A 274 -65.29 -92.84 -25.00
C SER A 274 -66.14 -93.38 -23.85
N LEU A 275 -67.33 -93.92 -24.18
CA LEU A 275 -68.29 -94.45 -23.20
C LEU A 275 -67.76 -95.64 -22.39
N ILE A 276 -68.02 -95.64 -21.08
CA ILE A 276 -67.66 -96.71 -20.12
C ILE A 276 -68.37 -98.02 -20.44
N CYS A 277 -69.63 -97.97 -20.88
CA CYS A 277 -70.42 -99.17 -21.22
C CYS A 277 -69.80 -100.00 -22.35
N ASN A 278 -69.02 -99.37 -23.24
CA ASN A 278 -68.29 -100.03 -24.33
C ASN A 278 -66.87 -100.50 -23.92
N ALA A 279 -66.42 -100.18 -22.70
CA ALA A 279 -65.05 -100.40 -22.25
C ALA A 279 -64.86 -101.77 -21.58
N ARG A 280 -63.87 -102.55 -22.04
CA ARG A 280 -63.53 -103.88 -21.49
C ARG A 280 -62.73 -103.80 -20.18
N ILE A 281 -63.31 -103.19 -19.14
CA ILE A 281 -62.65 -102.93 -17.85
C ILE A 281 -62.89 -104.11 -16.88
N LYS A 282 -61.81 -104.76 -16.43
CA LYS A 282 -61.90 -105.96 -15.58
C LYS A 282 -62.59 -105.66 -14.24
N GLY A 283 -63.79 -106.21 -14.05
CA GLY A 283 -64.56 -106.10 -12.81
C GLY A 283 -65.64 -105.03 -12.80
N ILE A 284 -65.96 -104.44 -13.95
CA ILE A 284 -67.22 -103.72 -14.17
C ILE A 284 -68.27 -104.73 -14.67
N SER A 285 -69.47 -104.69 -14.09
CA SER A 285 -70.67 -105.44 -14.48
C SER A 285 -71.78 -104.47 -14.90
N ALA A 286 -72.86 -104.96 -15.51
CA ALA A 286 -73.99 -104.12 -15.93
C ALA A 286 -74.55 -103.26 -14.76
N ASP A 287 -74.73 -103.85 -13.58
CA ASP A 287 -75.19 -103.15 -12.37
C ASP A 287 -74.22 -102.04 -11.93
N ARG A 288 -72.92 -102.20 -12.19
CA ARG A 288 -71.88 -101.19 -11.90
C ARG A 288 -71.81 -100.11 -12.98
N ILE A 289 -72.23 -100.39 -14.21
CA ILE A 289 -72.40 -99.40 -15.27
C ILE A 289 -73.61 -98.52 -14.92
N LEU A 290 -74.76 -99.13 -14.62
CA LEU A 290 -75.96 -98.42 -14.16
C LEU A 290 -75.72 -97.59 -12.89
N ALA A 291 -74.88 -98.08 -11.96
CA ALA A 291 -74.47 -97.33 -10.76
C ALA A 291 -73.50 -96.17 -11.04
N LEU A 292 -72.78 -96.17 -12.17
CA LEU A 292 -71.95 -95.05 -12.62
C LEU A 292 -72.82 -94.02 -13.40
N GLU A 293 -73.63 -94.50 -14.34
CA GLU A 293 -74.56 -93.70 -15.15
C GLU A 293 -75.55 -92.91 -14.27
N SER A 294 -76.16 -93.55 -13.27
CA SER A 294 -77.07 -92.88 -12.31
C SER A 294 -76.42 -91.81 -11.42
N PHE A 295 -75.10 -91.69 -11.41
CA PHE A 295 -74.34 -90.63 -10.73
C PHE A 295 -73.72 -89.61 -11.71
N GLY A 296 -74.03 -89.73 -13.01
CA GLY A 296 -73.51 -88.90 -14.10
C GLY A 296 -72.07 -89.24 -14.48
N VAL A 297 -71.71 -90.53 -14.49
CA VAL A 297 -70.37 -91.01 -14.89
C VAL A 297 -70.53 -92.02 -16.03
N GLU A 298 -70.55 -91.51 -17.27
CA GLU A 298 -70.89 -92.28 -18.47
C GLU A 298 -69.68 -92.46 -19.41
N THR A 299 -68.76 -91.51 -19.40
CA THR A 299 -67.64 -91.37 -20.34
C THR A 299 -66.26 -91.48 -19.67
N ALA A 300 -65.19 -91.56 -20.46
CA ALA A 300 -63.82 -91.47 -19.95
C ALA A 300 -63.49 -90.07 -19.37
N ARG A 301 -64.29 -89.05 -19.67
CA ARG A 301 -64.15 -87.69 -19.13
C ARG A 301 -64.65 -87.64 -17.69
N ASP A 302 -65.82 -88.21 -17.44
CA ASP A 302 -66.54 -88.15 -16.16
C ASP A 302 -65.87 -88.95 -15.04
N VAL A 303 -65.00 -89.91 -15.39
CA VAL A 303 -64.14 -90.65 -14.45
C VAL A 303 -63.38 -89.71 -13.51
N GLU A 304 -63.07 -88.48 -13.94
CA GLU A 304 -62.44 -87.45 -13.09
C GLU A 304 -63.29 -87.09 -11.85
N MET A 305 -64.63 -87.18 -11.95
CA MET A 305 -65.55 -86.92 -10.84
C MET A 305 -65.38 -87.91 -9.68
N LEU A 306 -64.83 -89.11 -9.94
CA LEU A 306 -64.54 -90.13 -8.92
C LEU A 306 -63.42 -89.73 -7.95
N LYS A 307 -62.68 -88.64 -8.22
CA LYS A 307 -61.75 -88.04 -7.25
C LYS A 307 -62.49 -87.44 -6.05
N ASN A 308 -63.69 -86.89 -6.29
CA ASN A 308 -64.45 -86.11 -5.31
C ASN A 308 -65.77 -86.79 -4.89
N LYS A 309 -66.38 -87.62 -5.75
CA LYS A 309 -67.62 -88.37 -5.47
C LYS A 309 -67.32 -89.84 -5.17
N LYS A 310 -67.88 -90.37 -4.07
CA LYS A 310 -67.89 -91.81 -3.77
C LYS A 310 -69.20 -92.41 -4.30
N ILE A 311 -69.11 -93.44 -5.14
CA ILE A 311 -70.26 -94.13 -5.72
C ILE A 311 -70.40 -95.52 -5.07
N PRO A 312 -71.60 -95.92 -4.60
CA PRO A 312 -71.84 -97.25 -4.04
C PRO A 312 -71.40 -98.37 -4.98
N GLY A 313 -70.74 -99.40 -4.44
CA GLY A 313 -70.19 -100.52 -5.22
C GLY A 313 -68.88 -100.24 -5.97
N ILE A 314 -68.46 -98.98 -6.12
CA ILE A 314 -67.21 -98.59 -6.79
C ILE A 314 -66.11 -98.34 -5.74
N GLY A 315 -65.47 -99.42 -5.29
CA GLY A 315 -64.35 -99.36 -4.34
C GLY A 315 -63.02 -98.89 -4.97
N PRO A 316 -62.00 -98.51 -4.16
CA PRO A 316 -60.77 -97.88 -4.66
C PRO A 316 -60.01 -98.65 -5.74
N VAL A 317 -60.05 -99.99 -5.70
CA VAL A 317 -59.44 -100.86 -6.72
C VAL A 317 -60.14 -100.74 -8.08
N LEU A 318 -61.44 -100.45 -8.09
CA LEU A 318 -62.22 -100.26 -9.31
C LEU A 318 -62.12 -98.81 -9.81
N SER A 319 -62.13 -97.82 -8.91
CA SER A 319 -61.82 -96.42 -9.23
C SER A 319 -60.45 -96.31 -9.90
N ARG A 320 -59.42 -97.00 -9.37
CA ARG A 320 -58.10 -97.04 -9.99
C ARG A 320 -58.13 -97.60 -11.42
N ARG A 321 -58.85 -98.71 -11.65
CA ARG A 321 -58.99 -99.30 -13.01
C ARG A 321 -59.73 -98.38 -13.99
N LEU A 322 -60.62 -97.52 -13.51
CA LEU A 322 -61.28 -96.49 -14.31
C LEU A 322 -60.29 -95.37 -14.68
N PHE A 323 -59.44 -94.90 -13.75
CA PHE A 323 -58.34 -93.98 -14.06
C PHE A 323 -57.30 -94.60 -15.01
N ASP A 324 -56.82 -95.83 -14.73
CA ASP A 324 -55.88 -96.56 -15.59
C ASP A 324 -56.42 -96.72 -17.03
N TRP A 325 -57.75 -96.88 -17.19
CA TRP A 325 -58.43 -96.92 -18.49
C TRP A 325 -58.56 -95.54 -19.14
N ARG A 326 -59.01 -94.52 -18.41
CA ARG A 326 -59.08 -93.12 -18.88
C ARG A 326 -57.74 -92.66 -19.43
N ASP A 327 -56.65 -92.94 -18.72
CA ASP A 327 -55.31 -92.50 -19.11
C ASP A 327 -54.79 -93.32 -20.32
N LYS A 328 -55.27 -94.56 -20.49
CA LYS A 328 -55.08 -95.34 -21.74
C LYS A 328 -55.86 -94.76 -22.92
N VAL A 329 -57.07 -94.25 -22.71
CA VAL A 329 -57.84 -93.52 -23.74
C VAL A 329 -57.17 -92.18 -24.07
N ALA A 330 -56.67 -91.45 -23.07
CA ALA A 330 -55.96 -90.19 -23.27
C ALA A 330 -54.63 -90.38 -24.04
N SER A 331 -53.88 -91.45 -23.77
CA SER A 331 -52.63 -91.74 -24.51
C SER A 331 -52.86 -92.25 -25.95
N SER A 332 -54.07 -92.76 -26.26
CA SER A 332 -54.47 -93.07 -27.65
C SER A 332 -54.92 -91.84 -28.45
N PHE A 333 -55.20 -90.70 -27.79
CA PHE A 333 -55.58 -89.46 -28.46
C PHE A 333 -54.54 -89.00 -29.49
N ARG A 334 -55.01 -88.56 -30.64
CA ARG A 334 -54.22 -87.88 -31.67
C ARG A 334 -55.00 -86.63 -32.10
N PRO A 335 -54.44 -85.41 -31.97
CA PRO A 335 -55.10 -84.20 -32.47
C PRO A 335 -55.41 -84.37 -33.96
N LYS A 336 -56.65 -84.07 -34.37
CA LYS A 336 -57.12 -84.33 -35.75
C LYS A 336 -56.95 -83.12 -36.68
N GLN A 337 -56.85 -81.92 -36.10
CA GLN A 337 -56.56 -80.66 -36.78
C GLN A 337 -55.81 -79.73 -35.81
N GLY A 338 -55.09 -78.75 -36.36
CA GLY A 338 -54.54 -77.62 -35.59
C GLY A 338 -55.64 -76.65 -35.13
N LEU A 339 -55.25 -75.42 -34.78
CA LEU A 339 -56.21 -74.35 -34.53
C LEU A 339 -57.07 -74.10 -35.80
N PRO A 340 -58.41 -74.02 -35.70
CA PRO A 340 -59.25 -73.72 -36.86
C PRO A 340 -58.89 -72.37 -37.48
N GLU A 341 -58.91 -72.29 -38.81
CA GLU A 341 -58.54 -71.08 -39.55
C GLU A 341 -59.35 -69.85 -39.12
N SER A 342 -60.62 -70.03 -38.75
CA SER A 342 -61.47 -68.97 -38.18
C SER A 342 -60.95 -68.39 -36.87
N GLU A 343 -60.31 -69.19 -36.02
CA GLU A 343 -59.70 -68.73 -34.77
C GLU A 343 -58.34 -68.06 -35.03
N THR A 344 -57.53 -68.61 -35.93
CA THR A 344 -56.29 -67.95 -36.39
C THR A 344 -56.59 -66.58 -37.00
N LEU A 345 -57.61 -66.48 -37.86
CA LEU A 345 -58.09 -65.23 -38.44
C LEU A 345 -58.69 -64.28 -37.39
N ARG A 346 -59.38 -64.79 -36.36
CA ARG A 346 -59.89 -63.97 -35.24
C ARG A 346 -58.74 -63.35 -34.44
N ILE A 347 -57.68 -64.10 -34.17
CA ILE A 347 -56.47 -63.61 -33.48
C ILE A 347 -55.72 -62.62 -34.39
N ALA A 348 -55.48 -62.95 -35.66
CA ALA A 348 -54.86 -62.02 -36.61
C ALA A 348 -55.64 -60.70 -36.72
N SER A 349 -56.98 -60.76 -36.77
CA SER A 349 -57.86 -59.57 -36.81
C SER A 349 -57.82 -58.74 -35.52
N ARG A 350 -57.46 -59.33 -34.38
CA ARG A 350 -57.24 -58.61 -33.10
C ARG A 350 -55.98 -57.75 -33.13
N TYR A 351 -54.91 -58.25 -33.77
CA TYR A 351 -53.59 -57.59 -33.78
C TYR A 351 -53.33 -56.76 -35.04
N ALA A 352 -54.02 -57.00 -36.16
CA ALA A 352 -53.89 -56.22 -37.39
C ALA A 352 -54.07 -54.70 -37.21
N PRO A 353 -55.01 -54.18 -36.39
CA PRO A 353 -55.14 -52.75 -36.11
C PRO A 353 -53.93 -52.13 -35.38
N THR A 354 -53.10 -52.95 -34.73
CA THR A 354 -51.86 -52.52 -34.06
C THR A 354 -50.65 -52.66 -34.99
N LEU A 355 -50.55 -53.77 -35.71
CA LEU A 355 -49.39 -54.09 -36.54
C LEU A 355 -49.35 -53.30 -37.86
N LEU A 356 -50.50 -53.03 -38.48
CA LEU A 356 -50.54 -52.33 -39.78
C LEU A 356 -50.08 -50.85 -39.69
N PRO A 357 -50.54 -50.03 -38.72
CA PRO A 357 -50.02 -48.67 -38.56
C PRO A 357 -48.52 -48.67 -38.21
N VAL A 358 -48.09 -49.57 -37.33
CA VAL A 358 -46.68 -49.68 -36.89
C VAL A 358 -45.71 -49.93 -38.06
N VAL A 359 -46.12 -50.67 -39.10
CA VAL A 359 -45.32 -50.82 -40.33
C VAL A 359 -45.27 -49.51 -41.13
N GLN A 360 -46.40 -48.82 -41.31
CA GLN A 360 -46.47 -47.55 -42.04
C GLN A 360 -45.71 -46.41 -41.32
N ASP A 361 -45.79 -46.37 -39.99
CA ASP A 361 -45.03 -45.45 -39.14
C ASP A 361 -43.52 -45.73 -39.23
N PHE A 362 -43.12 -47.00 -39.35
CA PHE A 362 -41.71 -47.39 -39.51
C PHE A 362 -41.16 -47.02 -40.90
N GLU A 363 -41.91 -47.28 -41.98
CA GLU A 363 -41.56 -46.82 -43.34
C GLU A 363 -41.43 -45.29 -43.41
N THR A 364 -42.37 -44.58 -42.78
CA THR A 364 -42.34 -43.11 -42.65
C THR A 364 -41.11 -42.65 -41.87
N ALA A 365 -40.79 -43.30 -40.74
CA ALA A 365 -39.65 -42.96 -39.91
C ALA A 365 -38.30 -43.21 -40.63
N MET A 366 -38.19 -44.28 -41.44
CA MET A 366 -37.02 -44.51 -42.30
C MET A 366 -36.87 -43.40 -43.35
N SER A 367 -37.95 -43.08 -44.07
CA SER A 367 -37.97 -42.00 -45.08
C SER A 367 -37.56 -40.65 -44.48
N ASP A 368 -38.00 -40.35 -43.25
CA ASP A 368 -37.59 -39.15 -42.52
C ASP A 368 -36.10 -39.14 -42.15
N LEU A 369 -35.55 -40.26 -41.68
CA LEU A 369 -34.12 -40.39 -41.35
C LEU A 369 -33.24 -40.21 -42.60
N GLU A 370 -33.63 -40.82 -43.74
CA GLU A 370 -32.96 -40.65 -45.02
C GLU A 370 -33.04 -39.20 -45.51
N ARG A 371 -34.23 -38.58 -45.44
CA ARG A 371 -34.47 -37.18 -45.79
C ARG A 371 -33.60 -36.23 -44.98
N ILE A 372 -33.53 -36.40 -43.65
CA ILE A 372 -32.64 -35.61 -42.77
C ILE A 372 -31.17 -35.76 -43.19
N GLY A 373 -30.75 -36.98 -43.55
CA GLY A 373 -29.40 -37.25 -44.04
C GLY A 373 -29.07 -36.60 -45.38
N ILE A 374 -30.02 -36.63 -46.33
CA ILE A 374 -29.86 -36.00 -47.66
C ILE A 374 -29.87 -34.47 -47.55
N GLU A 375 -30.82 -33.90 -46.79
CA GLU A 375 -30.86 -32.47 -46.46
C GLU A 375 -29.52 -31.98 -45.88
N TYR A 376 -28.98 -32.73 -44.91
CA TYR A 376 -27.73 -32.36 -44.25
C TYR A 376 -26.53 -32.43 -45.21
N ARG A 377 -26.33 -33.55 -45.93
CA ARG A 377 -25.20 -33.70 -46.87
C ARG A 377 -25.22 -32.67 -48.00
N SER A 378 -26.40 -32.34 -48.51
CA SER A 378 -26.57 -31.30 -49.53
C SER A 378 -26.20 -29.91 -48.99
N TYR A 379 -26.64 -29.58 -47.76
CA TYR A 379 -26.27 -28.32 -47.12
C TYR A 379 -24.76 -28.24 -46.81
N GLU A 380 -24.20 -29.30 -46.20
CA GLU A 380 -22.79 -29.42 -45.84
C GLU A 380 -21.87 -29.26 -47.06
N SER A 381 -22.14 -29.98 -48.16
CA SER A 381 -21.36 -29.86 -49.40
C SER A 381 -21.35 -28.43 -49.96
N ASN A 382 -22.48 -27.72 -49.87
CA ASN A 382 -22.59 -26.34 -50.35
C ASN A 382 -21.94 -25.33 -49.40
N GLN A 383 -22.00 -25.52 -48.08
CA GLN A 383 -21.28 -24.68 -47.11
C GLN A 383 -19.76 -24.89 -47.21
N VAL A 384 -19.28 -26.14 -47.31
CA VAL A 384 -17.85 -26.43 -47.45
C VAL A 384 -17.27 -25.82 -48.73
N ARG A 385 -18.02 -25.82 -49.83
CA ARG A 385 -17.63 -25.09 -51.05
C ARG A 385 -17.56 -23.58 -50.81
N ALA A 386 -18.56 -22.98 -50.19
CA ALA A 386 -18.56 -21.54 -49.89
C ALA A 386 -17.40 -21.12 -48.95
N ILE A 387 -17.04 -21.98 -47.98
CA ILE A 387 -15.89 -21.77 -47.09
C ILE A 387 -14.57 -21.85 -47.89
N ALA A 388 -14.44 -22.81 -48.80
CA ALA A 388 -13.27 -22.92 -49.69
C ALA A 388 -13.13 -21.69 -50.62
N ASP A 389 -14.21 -21.26 -51.27
CA ASP A 389 -14.25 -20.06 -52.12
C ASP A 389 -13.88 -18.79 -51.34
N ALA A 390 -14.24 -18.70 -50.05
CA ALA A 390 -13.90 -17.58 -49.17
C ALA A 390 -12.44 -17.65 -48.69
N LEU A 391 -11.92 -18.84 -48.38
CA LEU A 391 -10.51 -19.07 -48.01
C LEU A 391 -9.56 -18.76 -49.16
N GLU A 392 -9.91 -19.12 -50.40
CA GLU A 392 -9.13 -18.75 -51.58
C GLU A 392 -9.01 -17.22 -51.70
N ARG A 393 -10.15 -16.51 -51.61
CA ARG A 393 -10.19 -15.03 -51.68
C ARG A 393 -9.44 -14.38 -50.52
N LEU A 394 -9.49 -14.96 -49.32
CA LEU A 394 -8.70 -14.52 -48.18
C LEU A 394 -7.19 -14.69 -48.44
N SER A 395 -6.78 -15.84 -48.98
CA SER A 395 -5.36 -16.11 -49.30
C SER A 395 -4.80 -15.11 -50.31
N VAL A 396 -5.59 -14.75 -51.34
CA VAL A 396 -5.23 -13.71 -52.32
C VAL A 396 -5.12 -12.34 -51.66
N ALA A 397 -6.09 -11.95 -50.82
CA ALA A 397 -6.05 -10.67 -50.12
C ALA A 397 -4.84 -10.57 -49.17
N ASN A 398 -4.55 -11.63 -48.42
CA ASN A 398 -3.40 -11.70 -47.52
C ASN A 398 -2.06 -11.72 -48.28
N ALA A 399 -1.98 -12.36 -49.45
CA ALA A 399 -0.80 -12.28 -50.31
C ALA A 399 -0.53 -10.84 -50.79
N PHE A 400 -1.56 -10.08 -51.17
CA PHE A 400 -1.41 -8.66 -51.49
C PHE A 400 -0.97 -7.81 -50.28
N VAL A 401 -1.55 -8.03 -49.10
CA VAL A 401 -1.13 -7.34 -47.87
C VAL A 401 0.33 -7.65 -47.50
N GLN A 402 0.77 -8.91 -47.64
CA GLN A 402 2.15 -9.32 -47.39
C GLN A 402 3.11 -8.72 -48.43
N ALA A 403 2.79 -8.78 -49.72
CA ALA A 403 3.60 -8.20 -50.79
C ALA A 403 3.79 -6.68 -50.62
N MET A 404 2.77 -5.98 -50.11
CA MET A 404 2.89 -4.56 -49.77
C MET A 404 3.75 -4.32 -48.51
N ASN A 405 3.65 -5.13 -47.46
CA ASN A 405 4.43 -4.95 -46.22
C ASN A 405 5.97 -5.15 -46.38
N VAL A 406 6.48 -5.44 -47.59
CA VAL A 406 7.91 -5.66 -47.90
C VAL A 406 8.56 -4.41 -48.54
N VAL A 407 7.78 -3.35 -48.78
CA VAL A 407 8.21 -2.06 -49.36
C VAL A 407 8.13 -0.95 -48.32
#